data_AF-A0A2R4WSS7-F1
#
_entry.id   AF-A0A2R4WSS7-F1
#
_cell.length_a   1.000
_cell.length_b   1.000
_cell.length_c   1.000
_cell.angle_alpha   90.00
_cell.angle_beta   90.00
_cell.angle_gamma   90.00
#
_symmetry.space_group_name_H-M   'P 1'
#
loop_
_entity.id
_entity.type
_entity.pdbx_description
1 polymer ?
#
loop_
_entity_poly.entity_id
_entity_poly.type
_entity_poly.pdbx_seq_one_letter_code
_entity_poly.pdbx_strand_id
1 'polypeptide(L)'
;MPGLDFPDRDFLRLIEGHGLTGSWTWDFTRNEQVWSPGLYRLLGFEPGSVRADFGVFLGLVHPEDRPVIEANSVVMREGVFHDHTVRVIRPDGSLRMLANRGTAYFTPEGRPRAVAGVVLDVTDAERMAGLHREEQRRKRALFEQAQTWMHASPYSASLRIASRELLTLTGLTQQEFHDDWTRILVPEERARTHDYVLSRVEAGQPFVVENHLALAGGERGLFRGVFVPVRGTDGRIETWASLNSRIDRIRPVPIAPVPPGAVRHGLEQAVQGAHLRAARGLLGWSMTDLAEASSLSLSTIRRLEEGNEGPAARSRHAAVEALRRAGIGFVLVAGDAIAVAKVR
;
A
#
# COMPACT_ATOMS: atom_id res chain seq x y z
N MET A 1 -12.03 40.15 1.21
CA MET A 1 -12.75 39.24 0.30
C MET A 1 -14.04 38.87 1.00
N PRO A 2 -15.24 39.17 0.46
CA PRO A 2 -16.47 38.67 1.05
C PRO A 2 -16.45 37.14 0.94
N GLY A 3 -16.71 36.44 2.04
CA GLY A 3 -16.83 34.98 2.02
C GLY A 3 -17.95 34.56 1.08
N LEU A 4 -17.74 33.49 0.31
CA LEU A 4 -18.82 32.87 -0.46
C LEU A 4 -19.86 32.34 0.52
N ASP A 5 -21.04 32.97 0.55
CA ASP A 5 -22.17 32.54 1.38
C ASP A 5 -23.00 31.55 0.56
N PHE A 6 -22.89 30.26 0.88
CA PHE A 6 -23.64 29.20 0.21
C PHE A 6 -24.84 28.78 1.07
N PRO A 7 -26.05 28.65 0.50
CA PRO A 7 -27.13 27.97 1.20
C PRO A 7 -26.72 26.53 1.56
N ASP A 8 -27.03 26.06 2.77
CA ASP A 8 -26.64 24.73 3.27
C ASP A 8 -26.95 23.58 2.30
N ARG A 9 -28.07 23.69 1.56
CA ARG A 9 -28.50 22.70 0.57
C ARG A 9 -27.59 22.64 -0.66
N ASP A 10 -27.05 23.76 -1.10
CA ASP A 10 -26.18 23.81 -2.28
C ASP A 10 -24.79 23.28 -1.92
N PHE A 11 -24.32 23.57 -0.71
CA PHE A 11 -23.09 22.98 -0.18
C PHE A 11 -23.19 21.45 -0.02
N LEU A 12 -24.30 20.94 0.53
CA LEU A 12 -24.54 19.50 0.62
C LEU A 12 -24.59 18.82 -0.76
N ARG A 13 -25.27 19.43 -1.74
CA ARG A 13 -25.32 18.91 -3.11
C ARG A 13 -23.94 18.89 -3.77
N LEU A 14 -23.10 19.88 -3.51
CA LEU A 14 -21.73 19.93 -4.00
C LEU A 14 -20.92 18.74 -3.47
N ILE A 15 -20.96 18.49 -2.16
CA ILE A 15 -20.24 17.36 -1.55
C ILE A 15 -20.76 16.02 -2.11
N GLU A 16 -22.09 15.86 -2.21
CA GLU A 16 -22.71 14.66 -2.80
C GLU A 16 -22.45 14.49 -4.31
N GLY A 17 -22.10 15.58 -5.01
CA GLY A 17 -21.72 15.59 -6.42
C GLY A 17 -20.40 14.84 -6.67
N HIS A 18 -19.50 14.78 -5.68
CA HIS A 18 -18.26 14.03 -5.75
C HIS A 18 -18.46 12.51 -5.61
N GLY A 19 -19.70 12.05 -5.33
CA GLY A 19 -20.03 10.62 -5.31
C GLY A 19 -19.45 9.83 -4.16
N LEU A 20 -18.93 10.50 -3.13
CA LEU A 20 -18.36 9.88 -1.92
C LEU A 20 -19.29 9.96 -0.71
N THR A 21 -20.38 10.72 -0.80
CA THR A 21 -21.36 10.86 0.27
C THR A 21 -22.79 10.93 -0.25
N GLY A 22 -23.72 10.58 0.63
CA GLY A 22 -25.15 10.74 0.45
C GLY A 22 -25.81 10.95 1.80
N SER A 23 -27.04 11.41 1.80
CA SER A 23 -27.81 11.65 3.01
C SER A 23 -29.17 11.00 2.90
N TRP A 24 -29.77 10.72 4.04
CA TRP A 24 -31.10 10.16 4.11
C TRP A 24 -31.83 10.63 5.35
N THR A 25 -33.16 10.55 5.28
CA THR A 25 -34.03 10.74 6.42
C THR A 25 -35.06 9.62 6.48
N TRP A 26 -35.50 9.29 7.68
CA TRP A 26 -36.65 8.43 7.91
C TRP A 26 -37.60 9.11 8.88
N ASP A 27 -38.77 9.46 8.36
CA ASP A 27 -39.90 9.97 9.12
C ASP A 27 -40.71 8.79 9.68
N PHE A 28 -40.76 8.61 11.00
CA PHE A 28 -41.47 7.48 11.62
C PHE A 28 -42.99 7.67 11.67
N THR A 29 -43.47 8.91 11.64
CA THR A 29 -44.91 9.21 11.66
C THR A 29 -45.56 8.87 10.32
N ARG A 30 -44.86 9.18 9.23
CA ARG A 30 -45.29 8.89 7.85
C ARG A 30 -44.77 7.53 7.36
N ASN A 31 -43.84 6.93 8.09
CA ASN A 31 -43.06 5.77 7.69
C ASN A 31 -42.46 5.95 6.28
N GLU A 32 -41.90 7.13 6.03
CA GLU A 32 -41.32 7.51 4.74
C GLU A 32 -39.81 7.70 4.87
N GLN A 33 -39.06 7.07 3.97
CA GLN A 33 -37.64 7.36 3.79
C GLN A 33 -37.44 8.30 2.60
N VAL A 34 -36.47 9.20 2.73
CA VAL A 34 -35.99 10.05 1.64
C VAL A 34 -34.50 9.84 1.52
N TRP A 35 -34.04 9.56 0.30
CA TRP A 35 -32.63 9.48 -0.03
C TRP A 35 -32.25 10.69 -0.88
N SER A 36 -31.07 11.25 -0.62
CA SER A 36 -30.51 12.28 -1.46
C SER A 36 -30.01 11.72 -2.79
N PRO A 37 -29.84 12.56 -3.83
CA PRO A 37 -29.24 12.12 -5.09
C PRO A 37 -27.85 11.48 -4.90
N GLY A 38 -27.06 11.95 -3.93
CA GLY A 38 -25.79 11.34 -3.57
C GLY A 38 -25.94 9.90 -3.09
N LEU A 39 -26.93 9.64 -2.24
CA LEU A 39 -27.16 8.28 -1.72
C LEU A 39 -27.63 7.31 -2.81
N TYR A 40 -28.52 7.73 -3.73
CA TYR A 40 -28.89 6.90 -4.89
C TYR A 40 -27.65 6.47 -5.67
N ARG A 41 -26.77 7.42 -6.03
CA ARG A 41 -25.54 7.12 -6.75
C ARG A 41 -24.58 6.23 -5.95
N LEU A 42 -24.46 6.46 -4.65
CA LEU A 42 -23.67 5.60 -3.75
C LEU A 42 -24.16 4.16 -3.70
N LEU A 43 -25.48 3.94 -3.84
CA LEU A 43 -26.10 2.62 -3.90
C LEU A 43 -26.10 2.02 -5.31
N GLY A 44 -25.61 2.75 -6.32
CA GLY A 44 -25.58 2.29 -7.72
C GLY A 44 -26.88 2.51 -8.48
N PHE A 45 -27.72 3.45 -8.04
CA PHE A 45 -28.97 3.82 -8.68
C PHE A 45 -28.92 5.22 -9.27
N GLU A 46 -29.74 5.46 -10.29
CA GLU A 46 -30.06 6.81 -10.73
C GLU A 46 -31.05 7.46 -9.74
N PRO A 47 -30.92 8.77 -9.43
CA PRO A 47 -31.83 9.44 -8.51
C PRO A 47 -33.31 9.28 -8.94
N GLY A 48 -34.10 8.64 -8.07
CA GLY A 48 -35.52 8.38 -8.31
C GLY A 48 -35.84 7.16 -9.17
N SER A 49 -34.85 6.36 -9.60
CA SER A 49 -35.09 5.13 -10.36
C SER A 49 -35.73 4.02 -9.52
N VAL A 50 -35.58 4.10 -8.19
CA VAL A 50 -36.25 3.24 -7.20
C VAL A 50 -36.87 4.11 -6.12
N ARG A 51 -37.90 3.60 -5.45
CA ARG A 51 -38.45 4.27 -4.26
C ARG A 51 -37.46 4.08 -3.10
N ALA A 52 -37.08 5.17 -2.44
CA ALA A 52 -36.32 5.12 -1.20
C ALA A 52 -37.09 4.32 -0.14
N ASP A 53 -36.49 3.21 0.29
CA ASP A 53 -37.12 2.25 1.18
C ASP A 53 -36.06 1.44 1.94
N PHE A 54 -36.34 1.14 3.21
CA PHE A 54 -35.43 0.38 4.06
C PHE A 54 -35.13 -1.01 3.50
N GLY A 55 -36.15 -1.71 2.98
CA GLY A 55 -36.02 -3.04 2.41
C GLY A 55 -35.16 -3.04 1.14
N VAL A 56 -35.26 -2.00 0.30
CA VAL A 56 -34.37 -1.83 -0.86
C VAL A 56 -32.91 -1.69 -0.41
N PHE A 57 -32.64 -0.84 0.58
CA PHE A 57 -31.29 -0.71 1.14
C PHE A 57 -30.79 -2.03 1.74
N LEU A 58 -31.60 -2.69 2.57
CA LEU A 58 -31.27 -3.96 3.21
C LEU A 58 -31.01 -5.08 2.20
N GLY A 59 -31.69 -5.05 1.04
CA GLY A 59 -31.45 -5.97 -0.06
C GLY A 59 -30.06 -5.83 -0.68
N LEU A 60 -29.51 -4.62 -0.71
CA LEU A 60 -28.14 -4.36 -1.16
C LEU A 60 -27.10 -4.68 -0.08
N VAL A 61 -27.47 -4.68 1.20
CA VAL A 61 -26.56 -5.03 2.28
C VAL A 61 -26.10 -6.49 2.16
N HIS A 62 -24.80 -6.71 2.32
CA HIS A 62 -24.19 -8.03 2.31
C HIS A 62 -24.90 -8.93 3.34
N PRO A 63 -25.22 -10.21 3.01
CA PRO A 63 -26.04 -11.08 3.87
C PRO A 63 -25.57 -11.18 5.33
N GLU A 64 -24.26 -11.21 5.56
CA GLU A 64 -23.66 -11.26 6.91
C GLU A 64 -23.89 -10.01 7.75
N ASP A 65 -24.09 -8.85 7.13
CA ASP A 65 -24.24 -7.57 7.85
C ASP A 65 -25.72 -7.22 8.12
N ARG A 66 -26.66 -7.88 7.44
CA ARG A 66 -28.11 -7.61 7.56
C ARG A 66 -28.64 -7.69 8.99
N PRO A 67 -28.27 -8.68 9.82
CA PRO A 67 -28.79 -8.77 11.19
C PRO A 67 -28.48 -7.53 12.03
N VAL A 68 -27.31 -6.92 11.83
CA VAL A 68 -26.90 -5.71 12.55
C VAL A 68 -27.76 -4.51 12.12
N ILE A 69 -28.05 -4.39 10.82
CA ILE A 69 -28.86 -3.30 10.27
C ILE A 69 -30.33 -3.44 10.71
N GLU A 70 -30.87 -4.66 10.70
CA GLU A 70 -32.22 -4.95 11.19
C GLU A 70 -32.35 -4.59 12.67
N ALA A 71 -31.41 -5.02 13.52
CA ALA A 71 -31.40 -4.68 14.94
C ALA A 71 -31.34 -3.16 15.15
N ASN A 72 -30.48 -2.46 14.40
CA ASN A 72 -30.40 -0.99 14.49
C ASN A 72 -31.72 -0.33 14.08
N SER A 73 -32.40 -0.83 13.05
CA SER A 73 -33.69 -0.27 12.60
C SER A 73 -34.79 -0.34 13.67
N VAL A 74 -34.76 -1.35 14.55
CA VAL A 74 -35.69 -1.48 15.69
C VAL A 74 -35.34 -0.45 16.75
N VAL A 75 -34.07 -0.39 17.15
CA VAL A 75 -33.58 0.51 18.20
C VAL A 75 -33.71 2.00 17.80
N MET A 76 -33.62 2.30 16.51
CA MET A 76 -33.89 3.63 15.97
C MET A 76 -35.30 4.12 16.24
N ARG A 77 -36.30 3.21 16.32
CA ARG A 77 -37.68 3.56 16.69
C ARG A 77 -37.83 3.86 18.18
N GLU A 78 -36.86 3.47 18.98
CA GLU A 78 -36.73 3.84 20.40
C GLU A 78 -35.92 5.14 20.57
N GLY A 79 -35.46 5.74 19.47
CA GLY A 79 -34.77 7.02 19.44
C GLY A 79 -33.24 6.94 19.52
N VAL A 80 -32.66 5.74 19.44
CA VAL A 80 -31.21 5.56 19.51
C VAL A 80 -30.67 5.18 18.14
N PHE A 81 -29.73 5.97 17.63
CA PHE A 81 -29.01 5.67 16.39
C PHE A 81 -27.59 5.23 16.72
N HIS A 82 -27.21 4.03 16.24
CA HIS A 82 -25.82 3.58 16.30
C HIS A 82 -25.15 3.78 14.96
N ASP A 83 -24.03 4.51 14.99
CA ASP A 83 -23.11 4.59 13.87
C ASP A 83 -22.62 3.18 13.50
N HIS A 84 -22.63 2.88 12.21
CA HIS A 84 -22.24 1.55 11.72
C HIS A 84 -21.57 1.66 10.36
N THR A 85 -20.79 0.63 10.04
CA THR A 85 -20.18 0.46 8.72
C THR A 85 -20.63 -0.87 8.16
N VAL A 86 -21.06 -0.87 6.90
CA VAL A 86 -21.71 -2.03 6.27
C VAL A 86 -21.24 -2.25 4.86
N ARG A 87 -21.12 -3.52 4.47
CA ARG A 87 -20.85 -3.91 3.08
C ARG A 87 -22.13 -3.82 2.25
N VAL A 88 -22.07 -3.10 1.15
CA VAL A 88 -23.17 -2.94 0.18
C VAL A 88 -22.74 -3.54 -1.15
N ILE A 89 -23.51 -4.48 -1.66
CA ILE A 89 -23.37 -5.06 -2.99
C ILE A 89 -24.30 -4.28 -3.92
N ARG A 90 -23.72 -3.49 -4.81
CA ARG A 90 -24.46 -2.69 -5.80
C ARG A 90 -25.11 -3.58 -6.86
N PRO A 91 -26.11 -3.06 -7.60
CA PRO A 91 -26.73 -3.80 -8.72
C PRO A 91 -25.74 -4.29 -9.79
N ASP A 92 -24.63 -3.59 -9.99
CA ASP A 92 -23.55 -3.98 -10.92
C ASP A 92 -22.63 -5.08 -10.35
N GLY A 93 -22.89 -5.55 -9.13
CA GLY A 93 -22.09 -6.56 -8.42
C GLY A 93 -20.88 -5.99 -7.67
N SER A 94 -20.60 -4.68 -7.77
CA SER A 94 -19.48 -4.08 -7.05
C SER A 94 -19.77 -3.99 -5.55
N LEU A 95 -18.74 -4.28 -4.74
CA LEU A 95 -18.80 -4.19 -3.29
C LEU A 95 -18.32 -2.81 -2.83
N ARG A 96 -19.09 -2.16 -1.97
CA ARG A 96 -18.73 -0.92 -1.29
C ARG A 96 -18.79 -1.11 0.22
N MET A 97 -17.92 -0.40 0.94
CA MET A 97 -18.01 -0.26 2.38
C MET A 97 -18.56 1.11 2.70
N LEU A 98 -19.75 1.17 3.30
CA LEU A 98 -20.45 2.41 3.59
C LEU A 98 -20.54 2.64 5.09
N ALA A 99 -19.99 3.76 5.57
CA ALA A 99 -20.13 4.21 6.94
C ALA A 99 -21.36 5.12 7.05
N ASN A 100 -22.29 4.78 7.93
CA ASN A 100 -23.52 5.51 8.18
C ASN A 100 -23.46 6.16 9.57
N ARG A 101 -23.66 7.47 9.61
CA ARG A 101 -23.71 8.26 10.85
C ARG A 101 -24.99 9.06 10.88
N GLY A 102 -25.59 9.22 12.05
CA GLY A 102 -26.93 9.79 12.11
C GLY A 102 -27.33 10.30 13.48
N THR A 103 -28.47 10.97 13.51
CA THR A 103 -29.03 11.58 14.71
C THR A 103 -30.54 11.39 14.72
N ALA A 104 -31.06 10.98 15.87
CA ALA A 104 -32.49 10.90 16.10
C ALA A 104 -33.05 12.24 16.56
N TYR A 105 -34.24 12.56 16.06
CA TYR A 105 -35.01 13.75 16.38
C TYR A 105 -36.27 13.34 17.11
N PHE A 106 -36.67 14.13 18.10
CA PHE A 106 -37.77 13.82 19.00
C PHE A 106 -38.86 14.90 18.93
N THR A 107 -40.10 14.52 19.24
CA THR A 107 -41.20 15.48 19.47
C THR A 107 -41.01 16.21 20.79
N PRO A 108 -41.74 17.32 21.05
CA PRO A 108 -41.70 18.01 22.35
C PRO A 108 -42.04 17.10 23.54
N GLU A 109 -42.82 16.04 23.33
CA GLU A 109 -43.20 15.05 24.34
C GLU A 109 -42.14 13.94 24.53
N GLY A 110 -40.96 14.07 23.91
CA GLY A 110 -39.84 13.14 24.06
C GLY A 110 -39.96 11.85 23.24
N ARG A 111 -40.88 11.79 22.25
CA ARG A 111 -41.05 10.58 21.41
C ARG A 111 -40.21 10.66 20.14
N PRO A 112 -39.60 9.56 19.66
CA PRO A 112 -38.85 9.56 18.40
C PRO A 112 -39.73 9.99 17.21
N ARG A 113 -39.31 11.02 16.49
CA ARG A 113 -40.04 11.64 15.37
C ARG A 113 -39.45 11.24 14.02
N ALA A 114 -38.13 11.31 13.91
CA ALA A 114 -37.40 11.02 12.67
C ALA A 114 -35.93 10.71 12.98
N VAL A 115 -35.24 10.11 12.03
CA VAL A 115 -33.78 10.01 12.04
C VAL A 115 -33.25 10.56 10.73
N ALA A 116 -32.14 11.30 10.79
CA ALA A 116 -31.40 11.72 9.61
C ALA A 116 -29.97 11.21 9.71
N GLY A 117 -29.38 10.88 8.56
CA GLY A 117 -28.02 10.39 8.51
C GLY A 117 -27.29 10.77 7.25
N VAL A 118 -25.98 10.64 7.33
CA VAL A 118 -25.03 10.76 6.23
C VAL A 118 -24.32 9.43 6.04
N VAL A 119 -24.17 9.04 4.79
CA VAL A 119 -23.46 7.83 4.37
C VAL A 119 -22.19 8.27 3.67
N LEU A 120 -21.08 7.65 4.02
CA LEU A 120 -19.75 7.91 3.47
C LEU A 120 -19.22 6.63 2.83
N ASP A 121 -18.73 6.71 1.60
CA ASP A 121 -17.99 5.62 0.98
C ASP A 121 -16.57 5.55 1.59
N VAL A 122 -16.32 4.50 2.36
CA VAL A 122 -15.03 4.23 3.00
C VAL A 122 -14.30 3.04 2.38
N THR A 123 -14.73 2.59 1.20
CA THR A 123 -14.20 1.39 0.52
C THR A 123 -12.70 1.45 0.34
N ASP A 124 -12.17 2.57 -0.16
CA ASP A 124 -10.72 2.71 -0.40
C ASP A 124 -9.93 2.77 0.90
N ALA A 125 -10.43 3.49 1.90
CA ALA A 125 -9.80 3.58 3.21
C ALA A 125 -9.71 2.21 3.89
N GLU A 126 -10.80 1.43 3.88
CA GLU A 126 -10.83 0.08 4.46
C GLU A 126 -9.97 -0.91 3.68
N ARG A 127 -9.96 -0.81 2.35
CA ARG A 127 -9.09 -1.64 1.50
C ARG A 127 -7.60 -1.37 1.81
N MET A 128 -7.21 -0.11 1.89
CA MET A 128 -5.84 0.28 2.23
C MET A 128 -5.46 -0.17 3.66
N ALA A 129 -6.35 0.03 4.63
CA ALA A 129 -6.15 -0.45 6.00
C ALA A 129 -6.03 -1.99 6.04
N GLY A 130 -6.84 -2.70 5.25
CA GLY A 130 -6.77 -4.16 5.11
C GLY A 130 -5.42 -4.65 4.58
N LEU A 131 -4.94 -4.06 3.49
CA LEU A 131 -3.63 -4.36 2.90
C LEU A 131 -2.49 -4.11 3.89
N HIS A 132 -2.51 -2.97 4.58
CA HIS A 132 -1.52 -2.67 5.62
C HIS A 132 -1.58 -3.67 6.78
N ARG A 133 -2.77 -4.00 7.28
CA ARG A 133 -2.93 -5.02 8.35
C ARG A 133 -2.38 -6.38 7.93
N GLU A 134 -2.60 -6.78 6.68
CA GLU A 134 -2.08 -8.04 6.16
C GLU A 134 -0.54 -8.02 6.04
N GLU A 135 0.03 -6.95 5.49
CA GLU A 135 1.48 -6.77 5.42
C GLU A 135 2.14 -6.81 6.80
N GLN A 136 1.55 -6.12 7.78
CA GLN A 136 2.02 -6.13 9.17
C GLN A 136 1.92 -7.54 9.80
N ARG A 137 0.85 -8.28 9.54
CA ARG A 137 0.73 -9.69 9.98
C ARG A 137 1.81 -10.57 9.38
N ARG A 138 2.11 -10.44 8.07
CA ARG A 138 3.19 -11.18 7.41
C ARG A 138 4.56 -10.85 7.99
N LYS A 139 4.87 -9.56 8.17
CA LYS A 139 6.12 -9.08 8.80
C LYS A 139 6.26 -9.63 10.22
N ARG A 140 5.19 -9.59 11.01
CA ARG A 140 5.18 -10.10 12.39
C ARG A 140 5.43 -11.60 12.46
N ALA A 141 4.79 -12.39 11.59
CA ALA A 141 5.00 -13.84 11.54
C ALA A 141 6.45 -14.20 11.18
N LEU A 142 7.03 -13.53 10.18
CA LEU A 142 8.45 -13.71 9.83
C LEU A 142 9.40 -13.35 10.98
N PHE A 143 9.10 -12.26 11.68
CA PHE A 143 9.88 -11.84 12.84
C PHE A 143 9.79 -12.86 13.99
N GLU A 144 8.60 -13.34 14.33
CA GLU A 144 8.42 -14.30 15.42
C GLU A 144 9.10 -15.65 15.15
N GLN A 145 9.05 -16.13 13.90
CA GLN A 145 9.62 -17.42 13.54
C GLN A 145 11.14 -17.37 13.26
N ALA A 146 11.60 -16.34 12.55
CA ALA A 146 12.97 -16.27 12.03
C ALA A 146 13.81 -15.12 12.62
N GLN A 147 13.26 -14.33 13.54
CA GLN A 147 13.89 -13.12 14.08
C GLN A 147 14.45 -12.22 12.97
N THR A 148 13.66 -12.08 11.90
CA THR A 148 13.98 -11.29 10.73
C THR A 148 13.09 -10.04 10.67
N TRP A 149 13.68 -8.88 10.45
CA TRP A 149 12.93 -7.62 10.31
C TRP A 149 13.54 -6.73 9.23
N MET A 150 12.69 -5.87 8.68
CA MET A 150 13.09 -4.78 7.79
C MET A 150 12.90 -3.45 8.52
N HIS A 151 13.82 -2.52 8.30
CA HIS A 151 13.73 -1.20 8.89
C HIS A 151 14.31 -0.15 7.94
N ALA A 152 13.58 0.96 7.79
CA ALA A 152 14.05 2.12 7.05
C ALA A 152 14.07 3.32 7.99
N SER A 153 15.21 4.02 8.03
CA SER A 153 15.38 5.19 8.89
C SER A 153 16.40 6.15 8.28
N PRO A 154 16.26 7.46 8.52
CA PRO A 154 17.35 8.39 8.29
C PRO A 154 18.48 8.00 9.25
N TYR A 155 19.51 7.32 8.77
CA TYR A 155 20.75 7.08 9.54
C TYR A 155 21.52 8.40 9.70
N SER A 156 20.90 9.37 10.37
CA SER A 156 21.52 10.59 10.85
C SER A 156 21.63 10.52 12.38
N ALA A 157 22.61 11.22 12.95
CA ALA A 157 22.74 11.30 14.40
C ALA A 157 21.48 11.87 15.09
N SER A 158 20.72 12.73 14.39
CA SER A 158 19.54 13.42 14.92
C SER A 158 18.22 12.66 14.77
N LEU A 159 18.13 11.65 13.89
CA LEU A 159 16.85 10.96 13.57
C LEU A 159 16.96 9.44 13.69
N ARG A 160 17.75 8.95 14.66
CA ARG A 160 17.84 7.52 14.97
C ARG A 160 16.54 7.01 15.57
N ILE A 161 15.75 6.31 14.75
CA ILE A 161 14.55 5.58 15.15
C ILE A 161 14.84 4.09 15.02
N ALA A 162 14.45 3.27 16.00
CA ALA A 162 14.55 1.82 15.90
C ALA A 162 13.21 1.22 15.49
N SER A 163 13.23 0.09 14.80
CA SER A 163 12.03 -0.74 14.63
C SER A 163 11.55 -1.29 15.97
N ARG A 164 10.23 -1.46 16.13
CA ARG A 164 9.64 -2.09 17.33
C ARG A 164 10.18 -3.51 17.56
N GLU A 165 10.44 -4.23 16.48
CA GLU A 165 11.05 -5.57 16.46
C GLU A 165 12.39 -5.59 17.18
N LEU A 166 13.32 -4.71 16.79
CA LEU A 166 14.64 -4.57 17.42
C LEU A 166 14.54 -4.21 18.90
N LEU A 167 13.67 -3.26 19.27
CA LEU A 167 13.46 -2.88 20.68
C LEU A 167 12.88 -4.05 21.49
N THR A 168 11.96 -4.83 20.89
CA THR A 168 11.40 -6.03 21.53
C THR A 168 12.47 -7.11 21.74
N LEU A 169 13.39 -7.29 20.79
CA LEU A 169 14.48 -8.26 20.91
C LEU A 169 15.52 -7.89 21.96
N THR A 170 15.89 -6.61 22.03
CA THR A 170 17.00 -6.12 22.85
C THR A 170 16.54 -5.65 24.23
N GLY A 171 15.26 -5.34 24.38
CA GLY A 171 14.68 -4.76 25.60
C GLY A 171 14.99 -3.27 25.78
N LEU A 172 15.65 -2.62 24.81
CA LEU A 172 15.93 -1.20 24.86
C LEU A 172 14.66 -0.36 24.63
N THR A 173 14.64 0.82 25.23
CA THR A 173 13.68 1.86 24.86
C THR A 173 14.14 2.62 23.62
N GLN A 174 13.21 3.33 22.99
CA GLN A 174 13.53 4.18 21.84
C GLN A 174 14.49 5.32 22.21
N GLN A 175 14.42 5.85 23.44
CA GLN A 175 15.32 6.88 23.93
C GLN A 175 16.74 6.33 24.09
N GLU A 176 16.90 5.19 24.74
CA GLU A 176 18.23 4.57 24.92
C GLU A 176 18.90 4.23 23.59
N PHE A 177 18.12 3.75 22.62
CA PHE A 177 18.62 3.50 21.26
C PHE A 177 19.00 4.80 20.53
N HIS A 178 18.21 5.86 20.72
CA HIS A 178 18.50 7.16 20.12
C HIS A 178 19.82 7.72 20.65
N ASP A 179 20.00 7.70 21.97
CA ASP A 179 21.20 8.19 22.67
C ASP A 179 22.43 7.38 22.26
N ASP A 180 22.33 6.04 22.26
CA ASP A 180 23.41 5.14 21.85
C ASP A 180 22.87 3.86 21.21
N TRP A 181 22.81 3.85 19.88
CA TRP A 181 22.37 2.69 19.11
C TRP A 181 23.28 1.47 19.29
N THR A 182 24.55 1.66 19.67
CA THR A 182 25.50 0.55 19.83
C THR A 182 25.15 -0.33 21.03
N ARG A 183 24.25 0.13 21.91
CA ARG A 183 23.73 -0.67 23.02
C ARG A 183 23.01 -1.94 22.59
N ILE A 184 22.55 -2.03 21.33
CA ILE A 184 21.99 -3.27 20.77
C ILE A 184 23.05 -4.37 20.64
N LEU A 185 24.33 -4.00 20.60
CA LEU A 185 25.46 -4.91 20.40
C LEU A 185 26.01 -5.37 21.76
N VAL A 186 26.65 -6.55 21.75
CA VAL A 186 27.48 -6.98 22.87
C VAL A 186 28.63 -5.98 23.10
N PRO A 187 29.05 -5.71 24.36
CA PRO A 187 29.99 -4.64 24.68
C PRO A 187 31.30 -4.66 23.90
N GLU A 188 31.82 -5.86 23.63
CA GLU A 188 33.11 -6.07 22.98
C GLU A 188 33.11 -5.68 21.49
N GLU A 189 31.92 -5.60 20.87
CA GLU A 189 31.77 -5.26 19.44
C GLU A 189 31.37 -3.80 19.21
N ARG A 190 31.03 -3.04 20.25
CA ARG A 190 30.44 -1.70 20.11
C ARG A 190 31.32 -0.72 19.35
N ALA A 191 32.55 -0.51 19.82
CA ALA A 191 33.46 0.48 19.24
C ALA A 191 33.80 0.17 17.77
N ARG A 192 34.21 -1.09 17.49
CA ARG A 192 34.58 -1.48 16.11
C ARG A 192 33.40 -1.34 15.15
N THR A 193 32.20 -1.73 15.57
CA THR A 193 31.01 -1.76 14.72
C THR A 193 30.49 -0.35 14.52
N HIS A 194 30.58 0.51 15.53
CA HIS A 194 30.27 1.92 15.42
C HIS A 194 31.07 2.58 14.29
N ASP A 195 32.40 2.47 14.36
CA ASP A 195 33.29 3.12 13.40
C ASP A 195 33.11 2.55 11.99
N TYR A 196 32.95 1.22 11.89
CA TYR A 196 32.67 0.57 10.61
C TYR A 196 31.36 1.07 10.00
N VAL A 197 30.24 1.06 10.76
CA VAL A 197 28.93 1.47 10.24
C VAL A 197 28.94 2.93 9.83
N LEU A 198 29.52 3.83 10.63
CA LEU A 198 29.61 5.25 10.28
C LEU A 198 30.42 5.46 8.99
N SER A 199 31.59 4.84 8.86
CA SER A 199 32.41 4.96 7.65
C SER A 199 31.67 4.50 6.38
N ARG A 200 30.85 3.44 6.48
CA ARG A 200 30.06 2.92 5.36
C ARG A 200 28.88 3.82 5.02
N VAL A 201 28.20 4.36 6.04
CA VAL A 201 27.11 5.31 5.86
C VAL A 201 27.62 6.59 5.19
N GLU A 202 28.77 7.12 5.62
CA GLU A 202 29.42 8.29 5.02
C GLU A 202 29.85 8.04 3.57
N ALA A 203 30.36 6.84 3.26
CA ALA A 203 30.69 6.44 1.90
C ALA A 203 29.45 6.31 0.98
N GLY A 204 28.24 6.21 1.55
CA GLY A 204 27.00 6.14 0.79
C GLY A 204 26.84 4.88 -0.07
N GLN A 205 27.58 3.81 0.27
CA GLN A 205 27.57 2.53 -0.45
C GLN A 205 26.82 1.45 0.36
N PRO A 206 26.12 0.51 -0.30
CA PRO A 206 25.56 -0.65 0.38
C PRO A 206 26.63 -1.44 1.14
N PHE A 207 26.28 -1.98 2.30
CA PHE A 207 27.19 -2.79 3.09
C PHE A 207 26.45 -3.89 3.88
N VAL A 208 27.20 -4.89 4.31
CA VAL A 208 26.73 -5.97 5.16
C VAL A 208 27.51 -5.93 6.47
N VAL A 209 26.82 -6.22 7.58
CA VAL A 209 27.42 -6.39 8.90
C VAL A 209 26.99 -7.73 9.48
N GLU A 210 27.87 -8.38 10.22
CA GLU A 210 27.53 -9.52 11.05
C GLU A 210 28.00 -9.21 12.47
N ASN A 211 27.05 -9.11 13.39
CA ASN A 211 27.34 -8.71 14.77
C ASN A 211 26.49 -9.51 15.75
N HIS A 212 26.99 -9.62 16.97
CA HIS A 212 26.26 -10.17 18.09
C HIS A 212 25.39 -9.10 18.73
N LEU A 213 24.07 -9.32 18.70
CA LEU A 213 23.13 -8.49 19.43
C LEU A 213 22.99 -8.99 20.87
N ALA A 214 22.97 -8.06 21.81
CA ALA A 214 22.61 -8.31 23.20
C ALA A 214 21.08 -8.34 23.31
N LEU A 215 20.51 -9.52 23.54
CA LEU A 215 19.08 -9.75 23.60
C LEU A 215 18.56 -9.58 25.04
N ALA A 216 17.27 -9.30 25.16
CA ALA A 216 16.58 -9.26 26.43
C ALA A 216 16.75 -10.61 27.17
N GLY A 217 17.00 -10.55 28.48
CA GLY A 217 17.25 -11.75 29.30
C GLY A 217 18.70 -12.24 29.31
N GLY A 218 19.65 -11.51 28.70
CA GLY A 218 21.08 -11.81 28.75
C GLY A 218 21.55 -12.82 27.71
N GLU A 219 20.67 -13.25 26.80
CA GLU A 219 21.05 -14.04 25.63
C GLU A 219 21.82 -13.16 24.63
N ARG A 220 22.70 -13.77 23.83
CA ARG A 220 23.29 -13.15 22.63
C ARG A 220 22.85 -13.90 21.39
N GLY A 221 22.63 -13.19 20.30
CA GLY A 221 22.36 -13.80 18.99
C GLY A 221 23.24 -13.20 17.90
N LEU A 222 23.69 -14.01 16.96
CA LEU A 222 24.42 -13.55 15.77
C LEU A 222 23.44 -13.15 14.67
N PHE A 223 23.52 -11.89 14.25
CA PHE A 223 22.65 -11.32 13.21
C PHE A 223 23.47 -10.82 12.02
N ARG A 224 22.94 -11.03 10.82
CA ARG A 224 23.40 -10.42 9.59
C ARG A 224 22.46 -9.28 9.22
N GLY A 225 23.00 -8.08 9.05
CA GLY A 225 22.29 -6.91 8.56
C GLY A 225 22.79 -6.50 7.18
N VAL A 226 21.88 -6.35 6.22
CA VAL A 226 22.16 -5.76 4.90
C VAL A 226 21.62 -4.34 4.89
N PHE A 227 22.46 -3.35 4.60
CA PHE A 227 22.12 -1.93 4.60
C PHE A 227 22.26 -1.36 3.20
N VAL A 228 21.22 -0.69 2.73
CA VAL A 228 21.15 -0.07 1.40
C VAL A 228 20.68 1.38 1.49
N PRO A 229 21.33 2.33 0.80
CA PRO A 229 20.87 3.70 0.75
C PRO A 229 19.63 3.80 -0.15
N VAL A 230 18.57 4.39 0.39
CA VAL A 230 17.36 4.77 -0.37
C VAL A 230 17.54 6.22 -0.81
N ARG A 231 17.61 6.41 -2.13
CA ARG A 231 17.88 7.71 -2.73
C ARG A 231 16.59 8.33 -3.26
N GLY A 232 16.44 9.62 -3.02
CA GLY A 232 15.39 10.43 -3.62
C GLY A 232 15.58 10.61 -5.12
N THR A 233 14.62 11.27 -5.75
CA THR A 233 14.67 11.59 -7.19
C THR A 233 15.83 12.52 -7.57
N ASP A 234 16.36 13.27 -6.61
CA ASP A 234 17.53 14.15 -6.74
C ASP A 234 18.88 13.42 -6.55
N GLY A 235 18.86 12.10 -6.31
CA GLY A 235 20.05 11.27 -6.11
C GLY A 235 20.64 11.33 -4.69
N ARG A 236 20.11 12.19 -3.80
CA ARG A 236 20.54 12.27 -2.40
C ARG A 236 19.99 11.09 -1.62
N ILE A 237 20.74 10.64 -0.61
CA ILE A 237 20.27 9.60 0.31
C ILE A 237 19.21 10.23 1.23
N GLU A 238 17.97 9.76 1.13
CA GLU A 238 16.88 10.18 2.01
C GLU A 238 16.84 9.32 3.28
N THR A 239 16.96 8.00 3.13
CA THR A 239 16.97 7.04 4.22
C THR A 239 17.92 5.89 3.93
N TRP A 240 18.18 5.05 4.93
CA TRP A 240 18.78 3.74 4.72
C TRP A 240 17.75 2.68 5.04
N ALA A 241 17.58 1.73 4.13
CA ALA A 241 16.80 0.53 4.37
C ALA A 241 17.73 -0.60 4.80
N SER A 242 17.22 -1.45 5.69
CA SER A 242 17.94 -2.60 6.21
C SER A 242 17.06 -3.84 6.26
N LEU A 243 17.67 -4.99 6.00
CA LEU A 243 17.12 -6.31 6.29
C LEU A 243 18.07 -6.98 7.28
N ASN A 244 17.55 -7.39 8.43
CA ASN A 244 18.33 -8.01 9.49
C ASN A 244 17.74 -9.38 9.82
N SER A 245 18.61 -10.39 9.92
CA SER A 245 18.21 -11.77 10.16
C SER A 245 19.16 -12.45 11.13
N ARG A 246 18.61 -13.26 12.04
CA ARG A 246 19.41 -14.13 12.90
C ARG A 246 19.98 -15.29 12.09
N ILE A 247 21.27 -15.58 12.23
CA ILE A 247 21.98 -16.57 11.39
C ILE A 247 22.58 -17.75 12.16
N ASP A 248 22.60 -17.72 13.49
CA ASP A 248 23.13 -18.81 14.33
C ASP A 248 22.11 -19.92 14.65
N ARG A 249 20.81 -19.69 14.42
CA ARG A 249 19.73 -20.67 14.65
C ARG A 249 19.18 -21.33 13.38
N ILE A 250 19.40 -20.73 12.22
CA ILE A 250 18.99 -21.28 10.92
C ILE A 250 20.23 -21.98 10.35
N ARG A 251 20.11 -23.25 9.92
CA ARG A 251 21.19 -23.91 9.16
C ARG A 251 21.58 -22.96 8.02
N PRO A 252 22.83 -22.48 7.95
CA PRO A 252 23.19 -21.51 6.93
C PRO A 252 22.98 -22.17 5.58
N VAL A 253 21.94 -21.75 4.86
CA VAL A 253 21.94 -21.87 3.41
C VAL A 253 22.99 -20.85 2.97
N PRO A 254 24.10 -21.26 2.34
CA PRO A 254 25.06 -20.29 1.84
C PRO A 254 24.35 -19.39 0.82
N ILE A 255 23.96 -18.20 1.26
CA ILE A 255 23.48 -17.15 0.36
C ILE A 255 24.74 -16.62 -0.31
N ALA A 256 25.03 -17.15 -1.50
CA ALA A 256 26.04 -16.57 -2.37
C ALA A 256 25.69 -15.08 -2.59
N PRO A 257 26.68 -14.17 -2.60
CA PRO A 257 26.40 -12.78 -2.94
C PRO A 257 25.64 -12.74 -4.26
N VAL A 258 24.51 -12.04 -4.28
CA VAL A 258 23.72 -11.86 -5.50
C VAL A 258 24.66 -11.24 -6.53
N PRO A 259 24.96 -11.93 -7.66
CA PRO A 259 25.90 -11.42 -8.63
C PRO A 259 25.52 -10.00 -9.05
N PRO A 260 26.48 -9.08 -9.25
CA PRO A 260 26.19 -7.77 -9.79
C PRO A 260 25.32 -7.89 -11.05
N GLY A 261 24.13 -7.30 -11.00
CA GLY A 261 23.17 -7.37 -12.12
C GLY A 261 22.20 -8.55 -12.12
N ALA A 262 22.14 -9.43 -11.10
CA ALA A 262 21.16 -10.52 -11.10
C ALA A 262 19.70 -10.02 -11.05
N VAL A 263 19.42 -8.94 -10.29
CA VAL A 263 18.11 -8.27 -10.31
C VAL A 263 17.82 -7.67 -11.68
N ARG A 264 18.84 -7.08 -12.32
CA ARG A 264 18.75 -6.54 -13.69
C ARG A 264 18.43 -7.66 -14.70
N HIS A 265 19.07 -8.81 -14.57
CA HIS A 265 18.82 -9.98 -15.40
C HIS A 265 17.43 -10.58 -15.16
N GLY A 266 16.99 -10.66 -13.90
CA GLY A 266 15.63 -11.07 -13.55
C GLY A 266 14.57 -10.14 -14.15
N LEU A 267 14.79 -8.83 -14.07
CA LEU A 267 13.92 -7.81 -14.68
C LEU A 267 13.86 -7.95 -16.21
N GLU A 268 14.99 -8.18 -16.88
CA GLU A 268 15.04 -8.43 -18.32
C GLU A 268 14.19 -9.63 -18.74
N GLN A 269 14.18 -10.70 -17.94
CA GLN A 269 13.34 -11.87 -18.22
C GLN A 269 11.85 -11.57 -18.06
N ALA A 270 11.50 -10.64 -17.16
CA ALA A 270 10.13 -10.20 -16.93
C ALA A 270 9.64 -9.18 -17.98
N VAL A 271 10.52 -8.63 -18.85
CA VAL A 271 10.12 -7.74 -19.96
C VAL A 271 9.30 -8.52 -21.00
N GLN A 272 8.01 -8.26 -21.05
CA GLN A 272 7.08 -8.79 -22.04
C GLN A 272 7.05 -7.95 -23.34
N GLY A 273 6.46 -8.51 -24.39
CA GLY A 273 6.35 -7.86 -25.70
C GLY A 273 5.62 -6.51 -25.69
N ALA A 274 4.67 -6.31 -24.77
CA ALA A 274 4.02 -5.02 -24.56
C ALA A 274 5.01 -3.93 -24.12
N HIS A 275 5.98 -4.26 -23.27
CA HIS A 275 7.01 -3.33 -22.83
C HIS A 275 7.99 -2.97 -23.96
N LEU A 276 8.32 -3.92 -24.85
CA LEU A 276 9.16 -3.65 -26.03
C LEU A 276 8.47 -2.68 -27.00
N ARG A 277 7.16 -2.89 -27.25
CA ARG A 277 6.35 -1.95 -28.05
C ARG A 277 6.32 -0.56 -27.44
N ALA A 278 6.09 -0.47 -26.14
CA ALA A 278 6.08 0.80 -25.42
C ALA A 278 7.44 1.51 -25.52
N ALA A 279 8.54 0.78 -25.31
CA ALA A 279 9.90 1.31 -25.42
C ALA A 279 10.21 1.86 -26.81
N ARG A 280 9.87 1.11 -27.86
CA ARG A 280 10.02 1.59 -29.24
C ARG A 280 9.17 2.82 -29.51
N GLY A 281 7.92 2.84 -29.02
CA GLY A 281 7.04 3.99 -29.13
C GLY A 281 7.66 5.26 -28.54
N LEU A 282 8.30 5.15 -27.38
CA LEU A 282 9.02 6.26 -26.73
C LEU A 282 10.25 6.75 -27.51
N LEU A 283 10.85 5.89 -28.33
CA LEU A 283 12.00 6.23 -29.18
C LEU A 283 11.58 6.65 -30.60
N GLY A 284 10.31 6.48 -30.98
CA GLY A 284 9.86 6.61 -32.37
C GLY A 284 10.40 5.51 -33.28
N TRP A 285 10.82 4.37 -32.74
CA TRP A 285 11.43 3.27 -33.49
C TRP A 285 10.38 2.34 -34.11
N SER A 286 10.61 1.95 -35.36
CA SER A 286 9.97 0.81 -36.01
C SER A 286 10.53 -0.52 -35.48
N MET A 287 9.88 -1.64 -35.80
CA MET A 287 10.43 -2.97 -35.51
C MET A 287 11.76 -3.21 -36.25
N THR A 288 11.96 -2.60 -37.42
CA THR A 288 13.21 -2.67 -38.18
C THR A 288 14.34 -1.98 -37.46
N ASP A 289 14.09 -0.80 -36.89
CA ASP A 289 15.09 -0.05 -36.13
C ASP A 289 15.55 -0.83 -34.89
N LEU A 290 14.61 -1.48 -34.18
CA LEU A 290 14.96 -2.35 -33.07
C LEU A 290 15.72 -3.60 -33.52
N ALA A 291 15.35 -4.19 -34.66
CA ALA A 291 16.04 -5.35 -35.23
C ALA A 291 17.50 -5.01 -35.56
N GLU A 292 17.74 -3.88 -36.20
CA GLU A 292 19.08 -3.37 -36.51
C GLU A 292 19.87 -3.05 -35.24
N ALA A 293 19.29 -2.30 -34.30
CA ALA A 293 19.97 -1.91 -33.06
C ALA A 293 20.31 -3.09 -32.11
N SER A 294 19.59 -4.21 -32.25
CA SER A 294 19.79 -5.43 -31.46
C SER A 294 20.52 -6.55 -32.22
N SER A 295 20.86 -6.35 -33.50
CA SER A 295 21.41 -7.37 -34.39
C SER A 295 20.54 -8.64 -34.46
N LEU A 296 19.21 -8.47 -34.44
CA LEU A 296 18.23 -9.56 -34.56
C LEU A 296 17.48 -9.46 -35.89
N SER A 297 16.87 -10.57 -36.32
CA SER A 297 15.99 -10.53 -37.49
C SER A 297 14.67 -9.82 -37.17
N LEU A 298 14.05 -9.18 -38.16
CA LEU A 298 12.71 -8.58 -38.02
C LEU A 298 11.67 -9.61 -37.56
N SER A 299 11.78 -10.86 -38.02
CA SER A 299 10.91 -11.96 -37.57
C SER A 299 11.10 -12.29 -36.08
N THR A 300 12.31 -12.15 -35.56
CA THR A 300 12.61 -12.36 -34.13
C THR A 300 11.98 -11.26 -33.28
N ILE A 301 12.12 -9.99 -33.69
CA ILE A 301 11.48 -8.86 -33.00
C ILE A 301 9.97 -9.00 -32.98
N ARG A 302 9.36 -9.35 -34.13
CA ARG A 302 7.91 -9.57 -34.22
C ARG A 302 7.42 -10.64 -33.25
N ARG A 303 8.12 -11.78 -33.18
CA ARG A 303 7.79 -12.87 -32.24
C ARG A 303 7.95 -12.47 -30.78
N LEU A 304 8.98 -11.69 -30.44
CA LEU A 304 9.21 -11.17 -29.09
C LEU A 304 8.08 -10.22 -28.65
N GLU A 305 7.54 -9.41 -29.56
CA GLU A 305 6.43 -8.51 -29.27
C GLU A 305 5.08 -9.22 -29.16
N GLU A 306 4.81 -10.19 -30.04
CA GLU A 306 3.56 -10.95 -30.05
C GLU A 306 3.44 -11.93 -28.87
N GLY A 307 4.53 -12.18 -28.13
CA GLY A 307 4.54 -13.10 -26.98
C GLY A 307 4.62 -14.58 -27.38
N ASN A 308 4.90 -14.88 -28.65
CA ASN A 308 4.95 -16.22 -29.23
C ASN A 308 6.28 -16.97 -28.99
N GLU A 309 7.14 -16.47 -28.11
CA GLU A 309 8.38 -17.13 -27.69
C GLU A 309 8.30 -17.61 -26.23
N GLY A 310 8.40 -18.93 -26.05
CA GLY A 310 9.06 -19.48 -24.85
C GLY A 310 10.51 -18.96 -24.78
N PRO A 311 11.14 -18.93 -23.60
CA PRO A 311 12.29 -18.09 -23.33
C PRO A 311 13.56 -18.54 -24.08
N ALA A 312 13.78 -18.04 -25.29
CA ALA A 312 15.13 -17.89 -25.82
C ALA A 312 15.74 -16.62 -25.19
N ALA A 313 16.15 -16.73 -23.91
CA ALA A 313 16.65 -15.65 -23.05
C ALA A 313 17.65 -14.68 -23.72
N ARG A 314 18.39 -15.15 -24.74
CA ARG A 314 19.39 -14.38 -25.49
C ARG A 314 18.80 -13.31 -26.43
N SER A 315 17.73 -13.61 -27.17
CA SER A 315 17.13 -12.65 -28.12
C SER A 315 16.45 -11.50 -27.37
N ARG A 316 15.73 -11.82 -26.28
CA ARG A 316 15.12 -10.81 -25.41
C ARG A 316 16.17 -9.90 -24.77
N HIS A 317 17.27 -10.49 -24.28
CA HIS A 317 18.38 -9.73 -23.72
C HIS A 317 18.97 -8.74 -24.74
N ALA A 318 19.25 -9.19 -25.97
CA ALA A 318 19.78 -8.33 -27.03
C ALA A 318 18.84 -7.15 -27.38
N ALA A 319 17.53 -7.40 -27.45
CA ALA A 319 16.54 -6.36 -27.69
C ALA A 319 16.45 -5.35 -26.52
N VAL A 320 16.44 -5.83 -25.27
CA VAL A 320 16.37 -4.95 -24.09
C VAL A 320 17.65 -4.11 -23.95
N GLU A 321 18.82 -4.68 -24.20
CA GLU A 321 20.09 -3.95 -24.18
C GLU A 321 20.17 -2.88 -25.27
N ALA A 322 19.65 -3.15 -26.48
CA ALA A 322 19.57 -2.16 -27.55
C ALA A 322 18.71 -0.95 -27.15
N LEU A 323 17.55 -1.20 -26.54
CA LEU A 323 16.65 -0.15 -26.06
C LEU A 323 17.28 0.66 -24.92
N ARG A 324 18.02 0.00 -24.01
CA ARG A 324 18.76 0.68 -22.94
C ARG A 324 19.86 1.59 -23.47
N ARG A 325 20.64 1.12 -24.45
CA ARG A 325 21.66 1.96 -25.12
C ARG A 325 21.05 3.19 -25.78
N ALA A 326 19.79 3.09 -26.22
CA ALA A 326 19.03 4.22 -26.76
C ALA A 326 18.32 5.08 -25.69
N GLY A 327 18.59 4.85 -24.39
CA GLY A 327 18.08 5.66 -23.30
C GLY A 327 16.74 5.20 -22.72
N ILE A 328 16.35 3.93 -22.90
CA ILE A 328 15.15 3.37 -22.24
C ILE A 328 15.51 2.65 -20.94
N GLY A 329 14.84 3.03 -19.86
CA GLY A 329 14.85 2.34 -18.58
C GLY A 329 13.62 1.44 -18.41
N PHE A 330 13.84 0.28 -17.81
CA PHE A 330 12.79 -0.61 -17.33
C PHE A 330 12.90 -0.66 -15.80
N VAL A 331 11.80 -0.37 -15.10
CA VAL A 331 11.79 -0.25 -13.64
C VAL A 331 10.59 -1.00 -13.08
N LEU A 332 10.79 -1.83 -12.06
CA LEU A 332 9.69 -2.41 -11.30
C LEU A 332 8.95 -1.29 -10.56
N VAL A 333 7.66 -1.19 -10.81
CA VAL A 333 6.74 -0.35 -10.05
C VAL A 333 5.92 -1.21 -9.10
N ALA A 334 5.21 -0.58 -8.17
CA ALA A 334 4.38 -1.29 -7.19
C ALA A 334 3.43 -2.30 -7.88
N GLY A 335 3.35 -3.52 -7.33
CA GLY A 335 2.46 -4.58 -7.84
C GLY A 335 3.02 -5.42 -8.99
N ASP A 336 4.33 -5.66 -9.03
CA ASP A 336 5.05 -6.49 -10.03
C ASP A 336 4.98 -5.99 -11.49
N ALA A 337 4.40 -4.82 -11.73
CA ALA A 337 4.36 -4.21 -13.05
C ALA A 337 5.73 -3.60 -13.42
N ILE A 338 6.02 -3.54 -14.72
CA ILE A 338 7.24 -2.91 -15.25
C ILE A 338 6.87 -1.62 -15.96
N ALA A 339 7.38 -0.50 -15.46
CA ALA A 339 7.32 0.77 -16.14
C ALA A 339 8.44 0.87 -17.17
N VAL A 340 8.12 1.48 -18.32
CA VAL A 340 9.06 1.77 -19.41
C VAL A 340 9.14 3.29 -19.55
N ALA A 341 10.34 3.84 -19.43
CA ALA A 341 10.54 5.29 -19.46
C ALA A 341 11.84 5.67 -20.17
N LYS A 342 11.90 6.88 -20.72
CA LYS A 342 13.15 7.45 -21.25
C LYS A 342 13.97 8.00 -20.09
N VAL A 343 15.14 7.43 -19.87
CA VAL A 343 16.10 7.85 -18.84
C VAL A 343 17.10 8.77 -19.54
N ARG A 344 17.20 10.01 -19.07
CA ARG A 344 18.12 11.02 -19.64
C ARG A 344 19.57 10.67 -19.39
#